data_AF-A0A9D1V9B2-F1
#
_entry.id   AF-A0A9D1V9B2-F1
#
_cell.length_a   1.000
_cell.length_b   1.000
_cell.length_c   1.000
_cell.angle_alpha   90.00
_cell.angle_beta   90.00
_cell.angle_gamma   90.00
#
_symmetry.space_group_name_H-M   'P 1'
#
loop_
_entity.id
_entity.type
_entity.pdbx_description
1 polymer ?
#
loop_
_entity_poly.entity_id
_entity_poly.type
_entity_poly.pdbx_seq_one_letter_code
_entity_poly.pdbx_strand_id
1 'polypeptide(L)'
;MSLILPPLLACLSVLASLVPLQQRVGPPSEQSLESDESVARREALEAALPALLPPEERELDAARTEARRLADTAFRASAGISRLNGVCLSGWAGNILINTGLYSRGLCWHYQHDLFRELRRLKLSFYRLGCCVRDKGKYNEHNCVYIAAADTPWPRAVVLDAWAHNGRLSFEPDARTLDEERWQDQPELCSLLGGSFPEEHGYPCEYWFSVRGRDGVQVSSTDEKAVGSRQYELMQKNIKRGRREHPGKLTNY
;
A
#
# COMPACT_ATOMS: atom_id res chain seq x y z
N MET A 1 24.16 63.24 -7.63
CA MET A 1 23.98 62.08 -8.54
C MET A 1 23.62 60.88 -7.69
N SER A 2 22.33 60.57 -7.65
CA SER A 2 21.75 59.46 -6.89
C SER A 2 21.98 58.15 -7.64
N LEU A 3 22.55 57.15 -6.98
CA LEU A 3 22.58 55.76 -7.46
C LEU A 3 21.88 54.89 -6.41
N ILE A 4 20.60 54.65 -6.66
CA ILE A 4 19.75 53.73 -5.91
C ILE A 4 20.09 52.33 -6.40
N LEU A 5 20.67 51.48 -5.55
CA LEU A 5 20.77 50.04 -5.78
C LEU A 5 19.38 49.41 -5.55
N PRO A 6 18.86 48.55 -6.44
CA PRO A 6 17.63 47.81 -6.15
C PRO A 6 17.92 46.67 -5.16
N PRO A 7 16.93 46.27 -4.32
CA PRO A 7 17.13 45.23 -3.32
C PRO A 7 17.15 43.84 -3.98
N LEU A 8 18.17 43.04 -3.62
CA LEU A 8 18.38 41.62 -3.91
C LEU A 8 17.32 40.72 -3.21
N LEU A 9 16.04 40.94 -3.44
CA LEU A 9 14.94 40.25 -2.74
C LEU A 9 13.93 39.58 -3.67
N ALA A 10 14.31 39.30 -4.92
CA ALA A 10 13.43 38.68 -5.91
C ALA A 10 13.89 37.29 -6.43
N CYS A 11 14.80 36.59 -5.73
CA CYS A 11 15.26 35.25 -6.15
C CYS A 11 14.98 34.11 -5.14
N LEU A 12 14.32 34.38 -4.01
CA LEU A 12 13.96 33.33 -3.05
C LEU A 12 12.54 32.75 -3.26
N SER A 13 11.69 33.38 -4.08
CA SER A 13 10.31 32.91 -4.32
C SER A 13 10.16 31.88 -5.45
N VAL A 14 11.20 31.65 -6.26
CA VAL A 14 11.16 30.65 -7.35
C VAL A 14 11.61 29.26 -6.88
N LEU A 15 12.25 29.15 -5.71
CA LEU A 15 12.61 27.85 -5.12
C LEU A 15 11.45 27.22 -4.32
N ALA A 16 10.48 28.02 -3.87
CA ALA A 16 9.29 27.51 -3.17
C ALA A 16 8.30 26.79 -4.10
N SER A 17 8.30 27.09 -5.40
CA SER A 17 7.43 26.46 -6.40
C SER A 17 7.97 25.15 -6.99
N LEU A 18 9.20 24.74 -6.63
CA LEU A 18 9.81 23.47 -7.04
C LEU A 18 9.67 22.35 -6.00
N VAL A 19 9.25 22.68 -4.79
CA VAL A 19 8.93 21.71 -3.71
C VAL A 19 7.86 20.67 -4.10
N PRO A 20 6.81 20.96 -4.90
CA PRO A 20 5.77 19.98 -5.20
C PRO A 20 6.25 18.80 -6.05
N LEU A 21 7.33 18.97 -6.83
CA LEU A 21 7.89 17.89 -7.66
C LEU A 21 8.94 17.06 -6.90
N GLN A 22 9.72 17.66 -6.02
CA GLN A 22 10.68 16.92 -5.18
C GLN A 22 9.98 16.01 -4.17
N GLN A 23 8.79 16.39 -3.68
CA GLN A 23 8.00 15.54 -2.77
C GLN A 23 7.29 14.36 -3.46
N ARG A 24 7.39 14.22 -4.79
CA ARG A 24 6.76 13.14 -5.57
C ARG A 24 7.72 12.05 -6.04
N VAL A 25 9.03 12.23 -5.87
CA VAL A 25 10.03 11.21 -6.21
C VAL A 25 10.27 10.32 -4.98
N GLY A 26 10.06 9.02 -5.15
CA GLY A 26 10.29 8.05 -4.07
C GLY A 26 9.10 7.83 -3.13
N PRO A 27 9.29 6.92 -2.16
CA PRO A 27 8.25 6.52 -1.22
C PRO A 27 7.88 7.68 -0.28
N PRO A 28 6.60 7.83 0.12
CA PRO A 28 6.19 8.84 1.09
C PRO A 28 6.87 8.62 2.45
N SER A 29 7.35 9.71 3.06
CA SER A 29 7.90 9.73 4.42
C SER A 29 6.78 9.78 5.46
N GLU A 30 7.09 9.48 6.71
CA GLU A 30 6.13 9.65 7.83
C GLU A 30 5.63 11.10 7.91
N GLN A 31 6.52 12.08 7.79
CA GLN A 31 6.12 13.49 7.78
C GLN A 31 5.17 13.83 6.62
N SER A 32 5.34 13.22 5.44
CA SER A 32 4.44 13.47 4.31
C SER A 32 3.04 12.89 4.53
N LEU A 33 2.89 11.87 5.39
CA LEU A 33 1.58 11.32 5.75
C LEU A 33 0.74 12.30 6.57
N GLU A 34 1.38 13.26 7.22
CA GLU A 34 0.74 14.33 8.00
C GLU A 34 0.58 15.63 7.21
N SER A 35 0.85 15.63 5.90
CA SER A 35 0.51 16.77 5.04
C SER A 35 -1.00 16.93 4.90
N ASP A 36 -1.47 18.16 4.74
CA ASP A 36 -2.90 18.47 4.55
C ASP A 36 -3.54 17.64 3.43
N GLU A 37 -2.81 17.42 2.31
CA GLU A 37 -3.28 16.57 1.21
C GLU A 37 -3.47 15.10 1.66
N SER A 38 -2.49 14.55 2.39
CA SER A 38 -2.55 13.17 2.88
C SER A 38 -3.65 13.00 3.93
N VAL A 39 -3.79 13.95 4.85
CA VAL A 39 -4.85 13.99 5.86
C VAL A 39 -6.22 14.03 5.19
N ALA A 40 -6.43 14.96 4.25
CA ALA A 40 -7.70 15.08 3.52
C ALA A 40 -8.05 13.83 2.72
N ARG A 41 -7.06 13.17 2.09
CA ARG A 41 -7.28 11.90 1.38
C ARG A 41 -7.61 10.76 2.33
N ARG A 42 -7.00 10.72 3.52
CA ARG A 42 -7.32 9.71 4.55
C ARG A 42 -8.75 9.91 5.08
N GLU A 43 -9.14 11.14 5.36
CA GLU A 43 -10.52 11.50 5.76
C GLU A 43 -11.53 11.17 4.65
N ALA A 44 -11.18 11.38 3.38
CA ALA A 44 -12.03 11.00 2.25
C ALA A 44 -12.23 9.48 2.17
N LEU A 45 -11.19 8.67 2.42
CA LEU A 45 -11.35 7.21 2.51
C LEU A 45 -12.23 6.83 3.71
N GLU A 46 -11.98 7.41 4.89
CA GLU A 46 -12.83 7.20 6.07
C GLU A 46 -14.30 7.48 5.78
N ALA A 47 -14.60 8.60 5.11
CA ALA A 47 -15.96 8.99 4.76
C ALA A 47 -16.61 8.09 3.69
N ALA A 48 -15.81 7.50 2.79
CA ALA A 48 -16.27 6.59 1.76
C ALA A 48 -16.74 5.24 2.31
N LEU A 49 -16.07 4.73 3.34
CA LEU A 49 -16.29 3.37 3.84
C LEU A 49 -17.73 3.12 4.38
N PRO A 50 -18.36 4.02 5.15
CA PRO A 50 -19.76 3.85 5.56
C PRO A 50 -20.74 3.66 4.39
N ALA A 51 -20.44 4.18 3.19
CA ALA A 51 -21.32 3.99 2.03
C ALA A 51 -21.38 2.53 1.53
N LEU A 52 -20.42 1.68 1.92
CA LEU A 52 -20.45 0.25 1.64
C LEU A 52 -21.48 -0.49 2.51
N LEU A 53 -21.70 0.00 3.73
CA LEU A 53 -22.49 -0.70 4.74
C LEU A 53 -24.02 -0.59 4.49
N PRO A 54 -24.82 -1.53 5.02
CA PRO A 54 -26.27 -1.37 5.13
C PRO A 54 -26.66 -0.11 5.92
N PRO A 55 -27.78 0.56 5.61
CA PRO A 55 -28.21 1.81 6.26
C PRO A 55 -28.19 1.78 7.81
N GLU A 56 -28.57 0.65 8.40
CA GLU A 56 -28.62 0.40 9.83
C GLU A 56 -27.24 0.40 10.51
N GLU A 57 -26.18 0.07 9.77
CA GLU A 57 -24.81 0.00 10.30
C GLU A 57 -24.01 1.29 10.09
N ARG A 58 -24.36 2.11 9.09
CA ARG A 58 -23.59 3.32 8.69
C ARG A 58 -23.39 4.31 9.83
N GLU A 59 -24.38 4.40 10.71
CA GLU A 59 -24.42 5.37 11.80
C GLU A 59 -23.86 4.81 13.10
N LEU A 60 -23.51 3.51 13.15
CA LEU A 60 -22.93 2.90 14.35
C LEU A 60 -21.53 3.47 14.60
N ASP A 61 -21.30 3.95 15.83
CA ASP A 61 -19.99 4.47 16.24
C ASP A 61 -18.86 3.44 16.11
N ALA A 62 -19.18 2.16 16.36
CA ALA A 62 -18.25 1.05 16.17
C ALA A 62 -17.82 0.88 14.70
N ALA A 63 -18.76 1.00 13.76
CA ALA A 63 -18.49 0.91 12.32
C ALA A 63 -17.65 2.11 11.84
N ARG A 64 -17.98 3.33 12.31
CA ARG A 64 -17.21 4.55 12.01
C ARG A 64 -15.79 4.48 12.59
N THR A 65 -15.63 3.94 13.80
CA THR A 65 -14.32 3.72 14.43
C THR A 65 -13.49 2.67 13.66
N GLU A 66 -14.12 1.60 13.19
CA GLU A 66 -13.45 0.61 12.35
C GLU A 66 -13.01 1.20 11.00
N ALA A 67 -13.86 2.01 10.36
CA ALA A 67 -13.55 2.73 9.12
C ALA A 67 -12.32 3.66 9.28
N ARG A 68 -12.27 4.43 10.37
CA ARG A 68 -11.11 5.27 10.75
C ARG A 68 -9.83 4.47 10.84
N ARG A 69 -9.85 3.38 11.62
CA ARG A 69 -8.70 2.49 11.83
C ARG A 69 -8.24 1.88 10.51
N LEU A 70 -9.19 1.47 9.66
CA LEU A 70 -8.92 0.88 8.36
C LEU A 70 -8.26 1.89 7.41
N ALA A 71 -8.79 3.11 7.33
CA ALA A 71 -8.22 4.17 6.50
C ALA A 71 -6.81 4.58 6.97
N ASP A 72 -6.61 4.82 8.27
CA ASP A 72 -5.30 5.17 8.82
C ASP A 72 -4.26 4.07 8.56
N THR A 73 -4.62 2.81 8.85
CA THR A 73 -3.72 1.68 8.62
C THR A 73 -3.40 1.52 7.14
N ALA A 74 -4.38 1.69 6.23
CA ALA A 74 -4.15 1.57 4.79
C ALA A 74 -3.13 2.59 4.28
N PHE A 75 -3.25 3.85 4.71
CA PHE A 75 -2.30 4.91 4.32
C PHE A 75 -0.90 4.66 4.85
N ARG A 76 -0.78 4.35 6.14
CA ARG A 76 0.52 4.09 6.78
C ARG A 76 1.19 2.83 6.21
N ALA A 77 0.42 1.75 6.03
CA ALA A 77 0.88 0.50 5.43
C ALA A 77 1.37 0.70 4.00
N SER A 78 0.57 1.36 3.16
CA SER A 78 0.93 1.67 1.77
C SER A 78 2.28 2.40 1.70
N ALA A 79 2.47 3.41 2.54
CA ALA A 79 3.72 4.16 2.63
C ALA A 79 4.90 3.31 3.14
N GLY A 80 4.69 2.55 4.22
CA GLY A 80 5.69 1.66 4.80
C GLY A 80 6.16 0.59 3.82
N ILE A 81 5.24 -0.07 3.13
CA ILE A 81 5.53 -1.09 2.09
C ILE A 81 6.40 -0.49 0.99
N SER A 82 6.10 0.72 0.54
CA SER A 82 6.92 1.39 -0.48
C SER A 82 8.34 1.70 0.00
N ARG A 83 8.48 2.19 1.24
CA ARG A 83 9.80 2.40 1.87
C ARG A 83 10.60 1.10 1.98
N LEU A 84 9.94 -0.02 2.31
CA LEU A 84 10.57 -1.33 2.42
C LEU A 84 11.01 -1.91 1.07
N ASN A 85 10.23 -1.67 0.01
CA ASN A 85 10.58 -2.07 -1.35
C ASN A 85 11.73 -1.23 -1.93
N GLY A 86 11.86 0.03 -1.48
CA GLY A 86 12.95 0.92 -1.85
C GLY A 86 12.92 1.45 -3.28
N VAL A 87 11.93 1.07 -4.08
CA VAL A 87 11.76 1.54 -5.47
C VAL A 87 11.43 3.03 -5.46
N CYS A 88 12.15 3.81 -6.26
CA CYS A 88 11.94 5.26 -6.31
C CYS A 88 10.90 5.71 -7.35
N LEU A 89 10.59 4.86 -8.34
CA LEU A 89 9.66 5.17 -9.44
C LEU A 89 8.29 4.55 -9.22
N SER A 90 7.25 5.24 -9.69
CA SER A 90 5.87 4.78 -9.62
C SER A 90 5.51 3.83 -10.77
N GLY A 91 4.55 2.94 -10.49
CA GLY A 91 3.88 2.13 -11.50
C GLY A 91 4.81 1.36 -12.42
N TRP A 92 4.49 1.38 -13.72
CA TRP A 92 5.20 0.64 -14.77
C TRP A 92 6.68 1.00 -14.91
N ALA A 93 7.06 2.25 -14.62
CA ALA A 93 8.46 2.64 -14.62
C ALA A 93 9.25 1.88 -13.53
N GLY A 94 8.64 1.66 -12.35
CA GLY A 94 9.18 0.79 -11.31
C GLY A 94 9.30 -0.67 -11.74
N ASN A 95 8.33 -1.19 -12.50
CA ASN A 95 8.36 -2.56 -13.01
C ASN A 95 9.59 -2.82 -13.90
N ILE A 96 9.97 -1.86 -14.74
CA ILE A 96 11.19 -1.99 -15.58
C ILE A 96 12.41 -2.23 -14.69
N LEU A 97 12.56 -1.45 -13.62
CA LEU A 97 13.71 -1.57 -12.72
C LEU A 97 13.74 -2.89 -11.94
N ILE A 98 12.58 -3.47 -11.65
CA ILE A 98 12.49 -4.76 -10.96
C ILE A 98 12.75 -5.91 -11.95
N ASN A 99 12.19 -5.83 -13.15
CA ASN A 99 12.35 -6.85 -14.18
C ASN A 99 13.78 -6.89 -14.75
N THR A 100 14.49 -5.77 -14.80
CA THR A 100 15.94 -5.72 -15.12
C THR A 100 16.83 -6.14 -13.95
N GLY A 101 16.25 -6.38 -12.77
CA GLY A 101 16.99 -6.79 -11.58
C GLY A 101 17.74 -5.66 -10.88
N LEU A 102 17.52 -4.39 -11.24
CA LEU A 102 18.11 -3.27 -10.50
C LEU A 102 17.53 -3.22 -9.08
N TYR A 103 16.21 -3.38 -8.95
CA TYR A 103 15.51 -3.51 -7.68
C TYR A 103 15.03 -4.94 -7.47
N SER A 104 15.02 -5.37 -6.21
CA SER A 104 14.62 -6.72 -5.89
C SER A 104 13.12 -6.89 -5.81
N ARG A 105 12.33 -5.85 -5.52
CA ARG A 105 10.89 -5.97 -5.19
C ARG A 105 10.13 -4.70 -5.58
N GLY A 106 8.80 -4.76 -5.57
CA GLY A 106 7.93 -3.59 -5.78
C GLY A 106 6.92 -3.72 -6.92
N LEU A 107 6.70 -4.92 -7.46
CA LEU A 107 5.60 -5.19 -8.41
C LEU A 107 4.24 -5.04 -7.72
N CYS A 108 3.17 -4.77 -8.48
CA CYS A 108 1.82 -4.55 -7.95
C CYS A 108 1.34 -5.66 -6.99
N TRP A 109 1.58 -6.93 -7.32
CA TRP A 109 1.19 -8.06 -6.47
C TRP A 109 1.97 -8.10 -5.14
N HIS A 110 3.21 -7.59 -5.07
CA HIS A 110 3.92 -7.47 -3.79
C HIS A 110 3.20 -6.48 -2.86
N TYR A 111 2.76 -5.34 -3.40
CA TYR A 111 1.99 -4.36 -2.66
C TYR A 111 0.64 -4.93 -2.22
N GLN A 112 -0.05 -5.67 -3.10
CA GLN A 112 -1.33 -6.32 -2.78
C GLN A 112 -1.17 -7.30 -1.60
N HIS A 113 -0.21 -8.23 -1.68
CA HIS A 113 -0.01 -9.24 -0.64
C HIS A 113 0.31 -8.60 0.71
N ASP A 114 1.21 -7.61 0.73
CA ASP A 114 1.62 -6.96 1.96
C ASP A 114 0.52 -6.09 2.55
N LEU A 115 -0.18 -5.31 1.72
CA LEU A 115 -1.27 -4.46 2.19
C LEU A 115 -2.41 -5.32 2.74
N PHE A 116 -2.77 -6.40 2.04
CA PHE A 116 -3.79 -7.33 2.52
C PHE A 116 -3.40 -7.93 3.87
N ARG A 117 -2.16 -8.40 4.03
CA ARG A 117 -1.63 -8.93 5.29
C ARG A 117 -1.70 -7.88 6.41
N GLU A 118 -1.24 -6.65 6.16
CA GLU A 118 -1.23 -5.59 7.16
C GLU A 118 -2.64 -5.20 7.62
N LEU A 119 -3.59 -5.04 6.68
CA LEU A 119 -4.97 -4.67 7.00
C LEU A 119 -5.71 -5.79 7.75
N ARG A 120 -5.38 -7.06 7.49
CA ARG A 120 -6.02 -8.20 8.18
C ARG A 120 -5.76 -8.28 9.67
N ARG A 121 -4.70 -7.64 10.19
CA ARG A 121 -4.47 -7.58 11.64
C ARG A 121 -5.53 -6.78 12.40
N LEU A 122 -6.36 -6.00 11.69
CA LEU A 122 -7.36 -5.14 12.32
C LEU A 122 -8.56 -5.90 12.90
N LYS A 123 -8.80 -7.16 12.49
CA LYS A 123 -9.93 -8.00 12.90
C LYS A 123 -11.26 -7.29 12.70
N LEU A 124 -11.58 -7.05 11.44
CA LEU A 124 -12.72 -6.26 11.02
C LEU A 124 -14.04 -7.00 11.28
N SER A 125 -15.05 -6.28 11.73
CA SER A 125 -16.40 -6.80 12.02
C SER A 125 -17.43 -6.33 10.98
N PHE A 126 -17.31 -5.09 10.50
CA PHE A 126 -18.25 -4.48 9.56
C PHE A 126 -17.76 -4.54 8.12
N TYR A 127 -16.44 -4.66 7.94
CA TYR A 127 -15.80 -4.71 6.64
C TYR A 127 -15.11 -6.05 6.41
N ARG A 128 -15.01 -6.44 5.15
CA ARG A 128 -14.12 -7.51 4.70
C ARG A 128 -13.11 -6.99 3.69
N LEU A 129 -11.96 -7.66 3.67
CA LEU A 129 -10.88 -7.40 2.73
C LEU A 129 -10.86 -8.48 1.67
N GLY A 130 -10.49 -8.11 0.45
CA GLY A 130 -10.14 -9.07 -0.57
C GLY A 130 -9.03 -8.59 -1.49
N CYS A 131 -8.50 -9.51 -2.28
CA CYS A 131 -7.52 -9.25 -3.32
C CYS A 131 -8.25 -9.26 -4.66
N CYS A 132 -7.98 -8.28 -5.53
CA CYS A 132 -8.54 -8.24 -6.87
C CYS A 132 -7.47 -7.94 -7.92
N VAL A 133 -7.72 -8.39 -9.15
CA VAL A 133 -6.89 -8.06 -10.32
C VAL A 133 -7.74 -7.34 -11.35
N ARG A 134 -7.18 -6.24 -11.87
CA ARG A 134 -7.69 -5.57 -13.06
C ARG A 134 -7.03 -6.15 -14.30
N ASP A 135 -7.80 -6.36 -15.35
CA ASP A 135 -7.31 -6.70 -16.69
C ASP A 135 -6.43 -7.98 -16.69
N LYS A 136 -6.86 -9.03 -15.97
CA LYS A 136 -6.11 -10.28 -15.81
C LYS A 136 -5.70 -10.89 -17.14
N GLY A 137 -4.44 -11.29 -17.26
CA GLY A 137 -3.84 -11.87 -18.46
C GLY A 137 -3.56 -10.87 -19.57
N LYS A 138 -3.84 -9.57 -19.39
CA LYS A 138 -3.52 -8.50 -20.34
C LYS A 138 -2.21 -7.80 -19.96
N TYR A 139 -1.64 -7.06 -20.90
CA TYR A 139 -0.36 -6.35 -20.70
C TYR A 139 -0.43 -5.29 -19.58
N ASN A 140 -1.62 -4.79 -19.26
CA ASN A 140 -1.88 -3.78 -18.24
C ASN A 140 -2.46 -4.37 -16.94
N GLU A 141 -2.29 -5.68 -16.72
CA GLU A 141 -2.72 -6.39 -15.52
C GLU A 141 -2.23 -5.65 -14.25
N HIS A 142 -3.15 -5.50 -13.29
CA HIS A 142 -2.84 -4.76 -12.06
C HIS A 142 -3.52 -5.35 -10.83
N ASN A 143 -2.75 -5.59 -9.78
CA ASN A 143 -3.22 -6.24 -8.55
C ASN A 143 -3.42 -5.22 -7.43
N CYS A 144 -4.59 -5.27 -6.79
CA CYS A 144 -5.01 -4.35 -5.72
C CYS A 144 -5.68 -5.09 -4.55
N VAL A 145 -5.80 -4.40 -3.42
CA VAL A 145 -6.69 -4.83 -2.32
C VAL A 145 -8.02 -4.11 -2.48
N TYR A 146 -9.12 -4.68 -2.02
CA TYR A 146 -10.39 -3.98 -1.91
C TYR A 146 -11.00 -4.14 -0.52
N ILE A 147 -11.87 -3.19 -0.18
CA ILE A 147 -12.72 -3.20 1.01
C ILE A 147 -14.17 -3.31 0.56
N ALA A 148 -14.90 -4.25 1.14
CA ALA A 148 -16.35 -4.40 0.99
C ALA A 148 -17.00 -4.45 2.37
N ALA A 149 -18.32 -4.28 2.47
CA ALA A 149 -19.04 -4.61 3.69
C ALA A 149 -18.96 -6.13 3.94
N ALA A 150 -18.97 -6.54 5.21
CA ALA A 150 -18.74 -7.92 5.64
C ALA A 150 -19.63 -8.93 4.88
N ASP A 151 -20.92 -8.63 4.75
CA ASP A 151 -21.90 -9.52 4.10
C ASP A 151 -22.20 -9.15 2.64
N THR A 152 -21.44 -8.24 2.05
CA THR A 152 -21.64 -7.83 0.66
C THR A 152 -20.72 -8.62 -0.27
N PRO A 153 -21.25 -9.35 -1.27
CA PRO A 153 -20.43 -10.03 -2.26
C PRO A 153 -19.70 -9.05 -3.18
N TRP A 154 -18.63 -9.52 -3.81
CA TRP A 154 -18.04 -8.85 -4.97
C TRP A 154 -19.13 -8.57 -6.04
N PRO A 155 -19.11 -7.46 -6.80
CA PRO A 155 -18.00 -6.51 -7.00
C PRO A 155 -18.23 -5.15 -6.30
N ARG A 156 -19.16 -5.04 -5.35
CA ARG A 156 -19.40 -3.77 -4.63
C ARG A 156 -18.30 -3.53 -3.60
N ALA A 157 -17.37 -2.63 -3.92
CA ALA A 157 -16.20 -2.39 -3.09
C ALA A 157 -15.56 -1.01 -3.32
N VAL A 158 -14.65 -0.63 -2.42
CA VAL A 158 -13.64 0.42 -2.63
C VAL A 158 -12.30 -0.26 -2.90
N VAL A 159 -11.67 0.04 -4.03
CA VAL A 159 -10.36 -0.54 -4.40
C VAL A 159 -9.24 0.35 -3.88
N LEU A 160 -8.26 -0.29 -3.24
CA LEU A 160 -7.04 0.29 -2.69
C LEU A 160 -5.83 -0.07 -3.56
N ASP A 161 -5.22 0.95 -4.16
CA ASP A 161 -4.03 0.85 -4.98
C ASP A 161 -2.84 1.54 -4.29
N ALA A 162 -2.04 0.75 -3.60
CA ALA A 162 -0.81 1.22 -2.95
C ALA A 162 0.39 1.33 -3.91
N TRP A 163 0.29 0.80 -5.13
CA TRP A 163 1.41 0.64 -6.05
C TRP A 163 1.51 1.77 -7.08
N ALA A 164 0.38 2.20 -7.66
CA ALA A 164 0.37 3.11 -8.81
C ALA A 164 1.11 4.44 -8.55
N HIS A 165 1.15 4.90 -7.29
CA HIS A 165 1.87 6.11 -6.89
C HIS A 165 2.92 5.85 -5.80
N ASN A 166 3.52 4.66 -5.84
CA ASN A 166 4.66 4.27 -5.01
C ASN A 166 4.40 4.53 -3.52
N GLY A 167 3.38 3.88 -2.96
CA GLY A 167 3.00 4.00 -1.55
C GLY A 167 2.09 5.16 -1.20
N ARG A 168 1.85 6.11 -2.11
CA ARG A 168 0.78 7.10 -1.94
C ARG A 168 -0.54 6.43 -2.33
N LEU A 169 -1.33 6.07 -1.33
CA LEU A 169 -2.52 5.23 -1.52
C LEU A 169 -3.53 5.91 -2.46
N SER A 170 -3.83 5.25 -3.57
CA SER A 170 -4.90 5.63 -4.48
C SER A 170 -6.14 4.80 -4.23
N PHE A 171 -7.29 5.47 -4.27
CA PHE A 171 -8.60 4.86 -4.18
C PHE A 171 -9.60 5.80 -4.84
N GLU A 172 -10.76 5.26 -5.16
CA GLU A 172 -11.90 6.04 -5.64
C GLU A 172 -12.85 6.22 -4.44
N PRO A 173 -13.22 7.46 -4.08
CA PRO A 173 -13.99 7.74 -2.87
C PRO A 173 -15.44 7.22 -2.97
N ASP A 174 -15.94 6.97 -4.17
CA ASP A 174 -17.27 6.45 -4.36
C ASP A 174 -17.28 4.92 -4.37
N ALA A 175 -17.90 4.34 -3.34
CA ALA A 175 -18.24 2.93 -3.32
C ALA A 175 -19.10 2.58 -4.54
N ARG A 176 -18.63 1.64 -5.35
CA ARG A 176 -19.28 1.29 -6.60
C ARG A 176 -19.26 -0.20 -6.85
N THR A 177 -20.21 -0.65 -7.65
CA THR A 177 -20.15 -1.95 -8.32
C THR A 177 -19.05 -1.86 -9.36
N LEU A 178 -17.98 -2.65 -9.20
CA LEU A 178 -16.88 -2.69 -10.17
C LEU A 178 -17.32 -3.41 -11.45
N ASP A 179 -16.75 -2.99 -12.57
CA ASP A 179 -16.91 -3.66 -13.86
C ASP A 179 -16.19 -5.01 -13.83
N GLU A 180 -16.95 -6.10 -13.83
CA GLU A 180 -16.44 -7.47 -13.73
C GLU A 180 -15.71 -7.95 -14.99
N GLU A 181 -15.90 -7.31 -16.15
CA GLU A 181 -15.08 -7.58 -17.33
C GLU A 181 -13.64 -7.10 -17.12
N ARG A 182 -13.48 -6.07 -16.31
CA ARG A 182 -12.19 -5.46 -16.00
C ARG A 182 -11.62 -5.93 -14.69
N TRP A 183 -12.44 -6.19 -13.68
CA TRP A 183 -12.00 -6.53 -12.33
C TRP A 183 -12.46 -7.93 -11.92
N GLN A 184 -11.53 -8.72 -11.39
CA GLN A 184 -11.78 -10.08 -10.94
C GLN A 184 -11.34 -10.22 -9.49
N ASP A 185 -12.19 -10.86 -8.68
CA ASP A 185 -11.86 -11.25 -7.31
C ASP A 185 -10.79 -12.36 -7.28
N GLN A 186 -10.11 -12.53 -6.15
CA GLN A 186 -9.09 -13.56 -5.94
C GLN A 186 -9.27 -14.28 -4.59
N PRO A 187 -10.39 -14.99 -4.37
CA PRO A 187 -10.69 -15.65 -3.09
C PRO A 187 -9.67 -16.74 -2.73
N GLU A 188 -9.08 -17.43 -3.72
CA GLU A 188 -8.04 -18.43 -3.49
C GLU A 188 -6.76 -17.79 -2.95
N LEU A 189 -6.38 -16.62 -3.48
CA LEU A 189 -5.24 -15.87 -2.96
C LEU A 189 -5.51 -15.38 -1.53
N CYS A 190 -6.70 -14.86 -1.27
CA CYS A 190 -7.10 -14.45 0.08
C CYS A 190 -7.03 -15.60 1.09
N SER A 191 -7.48 -16.79 0.66
CA SER A 191 -7.43 -18.02 1.47
C SER A 191 -5.99 -18.45 1.74
N LEU A 192 -5.14 -18.46 0.71
CA LEU A 192 -3.72 -18.81 0.82
C LEU A 192 -2.96 -17.85 1.74
N LEU A 193 -3.12 -16.54 1.53
CA LEU A 193 -2.51 -15.51 2.38
C LEU A 193 -3.05 -15.58 3.80
N GLY A 194 -4.34 -15.88 3.98
CA GLY A 194 -4.96 -16.05 5.30
C GLY A 194 -4.46 -17.25 6.08
N GLY A 195 -4.23 -18.38 5.41
CA GLY A 195 -3.61 -19.54 6.04
C GLY A 195 -2.16 -19.27 6.44
N SER A 196 -1.45 -18.47 5.65
CA SER A 196 -0.04 -18.11 5.89
C SER A 196 0.12 -17.01 6.95
N PHE A 197 -0.84 -16.09 7.00
CA PHE A 197 -0.93 -14.97 7.92
C PHE A 197 -2.32 -14.93 8.56
N PRO A 198 -2.57 -15.78 9.57
CA PRO A 198 -3.81 -15.70 10.35
C PRO A 198 -3.91 -14.32 11.03
N GLU A 199 -5.11 -13.85 11.37
CA GLU A 199 -5.30 -12.46 11.86
C GLU A 199 -4.49 -12.11 13.12
N GLU A 200 -4.13 -13.11 13.92
CA GLU A 200 -3.28 -12.99 15.12
C GLU A 200 -1.77 -13.04 14.81
N HIS A 201 -1.37 -12.99 13.54
CA HIS A 201 0.02 -13.21 13.17
C HIS A 201 0.96 -12.13 13.74
N GLY A 202 2.04 -12.58 14.37
CA GLY A 202 3.11 -11.73 14.90
C GLY A 202 4.23 -11.40 13.91
N TYR A 203 4.05 -11.69 12.62
CA TYR A 203 5.07 -11.35 11.63
C TYR A 203 5.18 -9.84 11.45
N PRO A 204 6.41 -9.26 11.45
CA PRO A 204 6.58 -7.84 11.21
C PRO A 204 6.29 -7.51 9.75
N CYS A 205 6.10 -6.22 9.43
CA CYS A 205 5.74 -5.77 8.08
C CYS A 205 6.76 -6.17 7.00
N GLU A 206 8.02 -6.34 7.39
CA GLU A 206 9.11 -6.78 6.53
C GLU A 206 9.02 -8.25 6.11
N TYR A 207 8.13 -9.05 6.71
CA TYR A 207 7.99 -10.46 6.37
C TYR A 207 7.11 -10.64 5.13
N TRP A 208 7.64 -11.33 4.12
CA TRP A 208 6.97 -11.52 2.84
C TRP A 208 6.49 -12.95 2.66
N PHE A 209 5.35 -13.13 1.99
CA PHE A 209 4.81 -14.44 1.67
C PHE A 209 5.73 -15.23 0.72
N SER A 210 6.10 -14.60 -0.39
CA SER A 210 6.86 -15.21 -1.46
C SER A 210 8.07 -14.37 -1.82
N VAL A 211 9.10 -15.06 -2.30
CA VAL A 211 10.32 -14.46 -2.83
C VAL A 211 10.76 -15.14 -4.11
N ARG A 212 11.47 -14.40 -4.96
CA ARG A 212 12.19 -14.95 -6.11
C ARG A 212 13.36 -15.77 -5.59
N GLY A 213 13.31 -17.08 -5.77
CA GLY A 213 14.34 -18.04 -5.38
C GLY A 213 15.62 -17.90 -6.20
N ARG A 214 16.65 -18.68 -5.84
CA ARG A 214 17.96 -18.67 -6.53
C ARG A 214 17.87 -19.13 -7.99
N ASP A 215 16.85 -19.92 -8.33
CA ASP A 215 16.53 -20.37 -9.68
C ASP A 215 15.70 -19.35 -10.48
N GLY A 216 15.40 -18.18 -9.90
CA GLY A 216 14.59 -17.13 -10.53
C GLY A 216 13.08 -17.36 -10.44
N VAL A 217 12.63 -18.48 -9.85
CA VAL A 217 11.21 -18.82 -9.71
C VAL A 217 10.65 -18.21 -8.44
N GLN A 218 9.39 -17.77 -8.46
CA GLN A 218 8.70 -17.34 -7.24
C GLN A 218 8.35 -18.55 -6.37
N VAL A 219 8.80 -18.54 -5.13
CA VAL A 219 8.57 -19.61 -4.14
C VAL A 219 8.11 -19.00 -2.81
N SER A 220 7.53 -19.82 -1.92
CA SER A 220 7.27 -19.41 -0.54
C SER A 220 8.56 -18.95 0.13
N SER A 221 8.50 -17.95 1.01
CA SER A 221 9.66 -17.52 1.79
C SER A 221 10.19 -18.59 2.75
N THR A 222 9.42 -19.64 2.99
CA THR A 222 9.80 -20.82 3.79
C THR A 222 10.42 -21.96 2.96
N ASP A 223 10.44 -21.84 1.63
CA ASP A 223 11.01 -22.84 0.73
C ASP A 223 12.56 -22.83 0.79
N GLU A 224 13.22 -23.98 0.62
CA GLU A 224 14.70 -24.04 0.61
C GLU A 224 15.35 -23.19 -0.49
N LYS A 225 14.63 -23.00 -1.60
CA LYS A 225 15.08 -22.20 -2.75
C LYS A 225 15.02 -20.70 -2.48
N ALA A 226 14.24 -20.29 -1.47
CA ALA A 226 14.20 -18.92 -1.00
C ALA A 226 15.52 -18.54 -0.31
N VAL A 227 16.06 -19.43 0.51
CA VAL A 227 17.25 -19.14 1.33
C VAL A 227 18.42 -18.70 0.44
N GLY A 228 19.09 -17.62 0.80
CA GLY A 228 20.22 -17.09 0.01
C GLY A 228 19.84 -16.50 -1.36
N SER A 229 18.55 -16.35 -1.66
CA SER A 229 18.14 -15.50 -2.78
C SER A 229 18.26 -14.03 -2.40
N ARG A 230 18.51 -13.16 -3.39
CA ARG A 230 18.64 -11.71 -3.16
C ARG A 230 17.42 -11.11 -2.48
N GLN A 231 16.20 -11.55 -2.86
CA GLN A 231 14.99 -11.08 -2.20
C GLN A 231 14.90 -11.59 -0.75
N TYR A 232 15.20 -12.86 -0.50
CA TYR A 232 15.18 -13.40 0.87
C TYR A 232 16.19 -12.69 1.78
N GLU A 233 17.40 -12.44 1.31
CA GLU A 233 18.42 -11.70 2.06
C GLU A 233 17.99 -10.26 2.37
N LEU A 234 17.37 -9.58 1.40
CA LEU A 234 16.79 -8.25 1.59
C LEU A 234 15.69 -8.27 2.66
N MET A 235 14.79 -9.27 2.60
CA MET A 235 13.74 -9.48 3.60
C MET A 235 14.33 -9.62 5.01
N GLN A 236 15.32 -10.50 5.17
CA GLN A 236 15.98 -10.73 6.46
C GLN A 236 16.73 -9.48 6.96
N LYS A 237 17.37 -8.72 6.07
CA LYS A 237 18.00 -7.44 6.41
C LYS A 237 16.97 -6.43 6.89
N ASN A 238 15.83 -6.33 6.21
CA ASN A 238 14.74 -5.45 6.58
C ASN A 238 14.15 -5.85 7.95
N ILE A 239 13.89 -7.14 8.21
CA ILE A 239 13.43 -7.63 9.52
C ILE A 239 14.41 -7.25 10.64
N LYS A 240 15.71 -7.48 10.43
CA LYS A 240 16.75 -7.10 11.41
C LYS A 240 16.78 -5.60 11.65
N ARG A 241 16.60 -4.80 10.60
CA ARG A 241 16.55 -3.34 10.68
C ARG A 241 15.32 -2.87 11.47
N GLY A 242 14.13 -3.35 11.10
CA GLY A 242 12.87 -3.03 11.78
C GLY A 242 12.91 -3.35 13.27
N ARG A 243 13.44 -4.52 13.66
CA ARG A 243 13.61 -4.88 15.08
C ARG A 243 14.53 -3.95 15.87
N ARG A 244 15.55 -3.37 15.23
CA ARG A 244 16.45 -2.40 15.88
C ARG A 244 15.82 -1.01 15.97
N GLU A 245 15.20 -0.56 14.89
CA GLU A 245 14.64 0.80 14.78
C GLU A 245 13.31 0.93 15.53
N HIS A 246 12.53 -0.15 15.62
CA HIS A 246 11.20 -0.20 16.24
C HIS A 246 11.06 -1.44 17.14
N PRO A 247 11.80 -1.50 18.27
CA PRO A 247 11.80 -2.66 19.15
C PRO A 247 10.40 -2.94 19.71
N GLY A 248 9.97 -4.20 19.59
CA GLY A 248 8.65 -4.65 20.07
C GLY A 248 7.46 -4.22 19.21
N LYS A 249 7.70 -3.57 18.05
CA LYS A 249 6.64 -3.17 17.11
C LYS A 249 6.59 -4.13 15.91
N LEU A 250 5.38 -4.39 15.42
CA LEU A 250 5.14 -5.17 14.20
C LEU A 250 5.23 -4.32 12.93
N THR A 251 5.05 -3.01 13.07
CA THR A 251 5.09 -2.03 11.98
C THR A 251 6.12 -0.94 12.29
N ASN A 252 6.64 -0.33 11.24
CA ASN A 252 7.63 0.75 11.29
C ASN A 252 7.01 2.08 10.80
N TYR A 253 5.72 2.27 11.09
CA TYR A 253 4.88 3.42 10.78
C TYR A 253 3.76 3.55 11.80
#